data_AF-A0A7W4HX70-F1
#
_entry.id   AF-A0A7W4HX70-F1
#
_cell.length_a   1.000
_cell.length_b   1.000
_cell.length_c   1.000
_cell.angle_alpha   90.00
_cell.angle_beta   90.00
_cell.angle_gamma   90.00
#
_symmetry.space_group_name_H-M   'P 1'
#
loop_
_entity.id
_entity.type
_entity.pdbx_description
1 polymer ?
#
loop_
_entity_poly.entity_id
_entity_poly.type
_entity_poly.pdbx_seq_one_letter_code
_entity_poly.pdbx_strand_id
1 'polypeptide(L)'
;MRNKLKNSIDWIFDKSNSAVGLLGFAFSVIDISNIDDWKIGETNFPIGNVLYWICCILCIIFCVISFLYGKEIDKLEEENANKSQKIRDLESSLNNVVNDTNDLFKSYLRLLIRNLNFSHTERISMYKVYDNRFKLIGRTSENPILEQEGRKDYPIDEGFIGKGWAERDFFIDDLPDPSNKSYYNRINSISNIPRQVVDNIKMKSRTYFVYRINGYDGSPKAVLVFESLKEKGFKKDFIIEKLKDVKQPLIMFTEKNNGVVAIENNVNI
;
A
#
# COMPACT_ATOMS: atom_id res chain seq x y z
N MET A 1 12.81 31.78 -2.75
CA MET A 1 13.91 32.36 -1.93
C MET A 1 14.55 31.34 -0.98
N ARG A 2 13.79 30.54 -0.23
CA ARG A 2 14.33 29.54 0.74
C ARG A 2 15.35 28.53 0.16
N ASN A 3 15.12 28.01 -1.05
CA ASN A 3 16.06 27.08 -1.70
C ASN A 3 17.36 27.73 -2.18
N LYS A 4 17.34 29.01 -2.58
CA LYS A 4 18.56 29.71 -3.00
C LYS A 4 19.46 30.02 -1.81
N LEU A 5 18.85 30.44 -0.69
CA LEU A 5 19.56 30.69 0.56
C LEU A 5 20.18 29.40 1.12
N LYS A 6 19.40 28.31 1.14
CA LYS A 6 19.89 26.99 1.57
C LYS A 6 21.05 26.50 0.70
N ASN A 7 20.92 26.57 -0.62
CA ASN A 7 22.00 26.15 -1.53
C ASN A 7 23.27 27.00 -1.40
N SER A 8 23.15 28.31 -1.17
CA SER A 8 24.32 29.18 -0.93
C SER A 8 24.99 28.87 0.40
N ILE A 9 24.22 28.53 1.43
CA ILE A 9 24.72 28.15 2.75
C ILE A 9 25.40 26.77 2.72
N ASP A 10 24.77 25.78 2.10
CA ASP A 10 25.34 24.43 1.93
C ASP A 10 26.66 24.48 1.16
N TRP A 11 26.74 25.34 0.13
CA TRP A 11 27.97 25.60 -0.61
C TRP A 11 29.06 26.26 0.24
N ILE A 12 28.71 27.25 1.08
CA ILE A 12 29.67 27.89 2.00
C ILE A 12 30.19 26.89 3.03
N PHE A 13 29.35 25.97 3.53
CA PHE A 13 29.75 24.96 4.51
C PHE A 13 30.68 23.89 3.92
N ASP A 14 30.35 23.35 2.74
CA ASP A 14 31.24 22.43 2.00
C ASP A 14 32.61 23.05 1.73
N LYS A 15 32.61 24.36 1.42
CA LYS A 15 33.84 25.14 1.27
C LYS A 15 34.48 25.53 2.60
N SER A 16 33.76 25.54 3.72
CA SER A 16 34.29 25.96 5.03
C SER A 16 35.33 25.00 5.59
N ASN A 17 35.10 23.67 5.49
CA ASN A 17 36.10 22.67 5.90
C ASN A 17 37.37 22.76 5.04
N SER A 18 37.19 22.94 3.72
CA SER A 18 38.32 23.17 2.81
C SER A 18 39.02 24.51 3.08
N ALA A 19 38.28 25.56 3.45
CA ALA A 19 38.81 26.89 3.76
C ALA A 19 39.56 26.91 5.09
N VAL A 20 39.09 26.21 6.13
CA VAL A 20 39.80 26.04 7.40
C VAL A 20 41.11 25.25 7.16
N GLY A 21 41.08 24.22 6.31
CA GLY A 21 42.29 23.50 5.89
C GLY A 21 43.29 24.40 5.14
N LEU A 22 42.81 25.23 4.21
CA LEU A 22 43.64 26.20 3.47
C LEU A 22 44.20 27.31 4.38
N LEU A 23 43.41 27.80 5.34
CA LEU A 23 43.85 28.79 6.33
C LEU A 23 44.88 28.19 7.29
N GLY A 24 44.70 26.94 7.72
CA GLY A 24 45.70 26.19 8.49
C GLY A 24 47.02 26.01 7.72
N PHE A 25 46.95 25.72 6.43
CA PHE A 25 48.12 25.69 5.56
C PHE A 25 48.75 27.08 5.40
N ALA A 26 47.95 28.14 5.22
CA ALA A 26 48.45 29.52 5.18
C ALA A 26 49.16 29.92 6.48
N PHE A 27 48.66 29.50 7.64
CA PHE A 27 49.34 29.68 8.94
C PHE A 27 50.68 28.92 9.02
N SER A 28 50.85 27.79 8.33
CA SER A 28 52.14 27.09 8.25
C SER A 28 53.15 27.76 7.30
N VAL A 29 52.67 28.52 6.31
CA VAL A 29 53.49 29.27 5.35
C VAL A 29 53.87 30.65 5.90
N ILE A 30 53.00 31.26 6.71
CA ILE A 30 53.31 32.47 7.48
C ILE A 30 54.23 32.04 8.62
N ASP A 31 55.53 32.22 8.44
CA ASP A 31 56.51 32.02 9.50
C ASP A 31 56.27 33.05 10.63
N ILE A 32 55.58 32.60 11.68
CA ILE A 32 55.20 33.41 12.86
C ILE A 32 56.44 34.07 13.48
N SER A 33 57.63 33.48 13.29
CA SER A 33 58.88 34.02 13.84
C SER A 33 59.41 35.27 13.13
N ASN A 34 58.98 35.56 11.89
CA ASN A 34 59.46 36.67 11.06
C ASN A 34 58.34 37.64 10.63
N ILE A 35 57.20 37.63 11.32
CA ILE A 35 56.01 38.38 10.93
C ILE A 35 56.18 39.90 11.01
N ASP A 36 57.08 40.33 11.91
CA ASP A 36 57.44 41.73 12.13
C ASP A 36 58.38 42.28 11.04
N ASP A 37 59.02 41.40 10.26
CA ASP A 37 59.91 41.78 9.14
C ASP A 37 59.13 42.12 7.86
N TRP A 38 57.85 41.77 7.82
CA TRP A 38 56.98 42.01 6.67
C TRP A 38 56.42 43.43 6.75
N LYS A 39 57.18 44.39 6.20
CA LYS A 39 56.83 45.81 6.12
C LYS A 39 56.78 46.29 4.67
N ILE A 40 55.77 47.11 4.33
CA ILE A 40 55.61 47.66 2.98
C ILE A 40 55.76 49.19 3.02
N GLY A 41 56.56 49.72 2.09
CA GLY A 41 56.76 51.15 1.86
C GLY A 41 57.71 51.85 2.85
N GLU A 42 58.01 53.13 2.59
CA GLU A 42 58.85 53.99 3.44
C GLU A 42 58.27 54.24 4.84
N THR A 43 56.99 53.91 5.04
CA THR A 43 56.24 54.12 6.29
C THR A 43 56.32 52.95 7.28
N ASN A 44 57.12 51.90 7.01
CA ASN A 44 57.29 50.75 7.91
C ASN A 44 55.97 50.09 8.38
N PHE A 45 54.96 50.01 7.51
CA PHE A 45 53.65 49.48 7.90
C PHE A 45 53.69 47.95 8.10
N PRO A 46 53.31 47.41 9.28
CA PRO A 46 53.44 45.99 9.60
C PRO A 46 52.28 45.16 8.99
N ILE A 47 52.39 44.86 7.69
CA ILE A 47 51.37 44.13 6.93
C ILE A 47 51.17 42.71 7.45
N GLY A 48 52.24 42.07 7.94
CA GLY A 48 52.20 40.70 8.49
C GLY A 48 51.26 40.57 9.68
N ASN A 49 51.34 41.50 10.63
CA ASN A 49 50.46 41.53 11.81
C ASN A 49 48.99 41.72 11.44
N VAL A 50 48.70 42.59 10.47
CA VAL A 50 47.33 42.82 9.99
C VAL A 50 46.76 41.55 9.33
N LEU A 51 47.54 40.88 8.48
CA LEU A 51 47.12 39.64 7.82
C LEU A 51 46.91 38.50 8.81
N TYR A 52 47.78 38.38 9.82
CA TYR A 52 47.64 37.39 10.89
C TYR A 52 46.32 37.55 11.64
N TRP A 53 46.00 38.76 12.10
CA TRP A 53 44.75 39.02 12.82
C TRP A 53 43.51 38.78 11.95
N ILE A 54 43.56 39.10 10.65
CA ILE A 54 42.48 38.78 9.70
C ILE A 54 42.28 37.27 9.58
N CYS A 55 43.36 36.49 9.42
CA CYS A 55 43.29 35.03 9.37
C CYS A 55 42.73 34.43 10.67
N CYS A 56 43.13 34.95 11.84
CA CYS A 56 42.59 34.50 13.12
C CYS A 56 41.09 34.76 13.24
N ILE A 57 40.63 35.96 12.85
CA ILE A 57 39.20 36.32 12.88
C ILE A 57 38.40 35.43 11.92
N LEU A 58 38.91 35.21 10.70
CA LEU A 58 38.25 34.33 9.73
C LEU A 58 38.14 32.88 10.25
N CYS A 59 39.20 32.34 10.84
CA CYS A 59 39.15 31.01 11.45
C CYS A 59 38.09 30.93 12.56
N ILE A 60 38.00 31.92 13.45
CA ILE A 60 37.00 31.95 14.50
C ILE A 60 35.58 31.99 13.92
N ILE A 61 35.35 32.81 12.90
CA ILE A 61 34.05 32.91 12.21
C ILE A 61 33.67 31.56 11.60
N PHE A 62 34.58 30.90 10.88
CA PHE A 62 34.31 29.59 10.29
C PHE A 62 34.08 28.49 11.34
N CYS A 63 34.82 28.51 12.45
CA CYS A 63 34.59 27.57 13.57
C CYS A 63 33.20 27.75 14.19
N VAL A 64 32.76 28.99 14.43
CA VAL A 64 31.43 29.28 14.98
C VAL A 64 30.32 28.86 14.01
N ILE A 65 30.47 29.17 12.72
CA ILE A 65 29.54 28.73 11.67
C ILE A 65 29.46 27.20 11.67
N SER A 66 30.59 26.50 11.62
CA SER A 66 30.62 25.04 11.58
C SER A 66 29.94 24.40 12.79
N PHE A 67 30.11 24.98 13.99
CA PHE A 67 29.46 24.48 15.20
C PHE A 67 27.94 24.67 15.21
N LEU A 68 27.45 25.85 14.80
CA LEU A 68 26.01 26.13 14.75
C LEU A 68 25.29 25.23 13.73
N TYR A 69 25.89 25.00 12.57
CA TYR A 69 25.33 24.14 11.53
C TYR A 69 25.39 22.66 11.88
N GLY A 70 26.45 22.18 12.53
CA GLY A 70 26.51 20.81 13.05
C GLY A 70 25.30 20.50 13.94
N LYS A 71 24.96 21.42 14.85
CA LYS A 71 23.78 21.28 15.71
C LYS A 71 22.45 21.29 14.95
N GLU A 72 22.35 22.06 13.86
CA GLU A 72 21.14 22.08 13.03
C GLU A 72 20.99 20.77 12.23
N ILE A 73 22.10 20.22 11.71
CA ILE A 73 22.14 18.91 11.03
C ILE A 73 21.74 17.80 12.00
N ASP A 74 22.35 17.74 13.19
CA ASP A 74 22.02 16.72 14.20
C ASP A 74 20.52 16.74 14.55
N LYS A 75 19.96 17.95 14.70
CA LYS A 75 18.53 18.13 14.98
C LYS A 75 17.66 17.67 13.81
N LEU A 76 18.05 17.98 12.57
CA LEU A 76 17.33 17.55 11.37
C LEU A 76 17.40 16.04 11.18
N GLU A 77 18.55 15.42 11.47
CA GLU A 77 18.73 13.97 11.44
C GLU A 77 17.87 13.28 12.49
N GLU A 78 17.83 13.80 13.72
CA GLU A 78 16.97 13.31 14.79
C GLU A 78 15.48 13.45 14.42
N GLU A 79 15.06 14.60 13.90
CA GLU A 79 13.69 14.82 13.45
C GLU A 79 13.30 13.86 12.31
N ASN A 80 14.22 13.62 11.36
CA ASN A 80 13.98 12.71 10.25
C ASN A 80 13.92 11.25 10.71
N ALA A 81 14.77 10.85 11.66
CA ALA A 81 14.72 9.53 12.28
C ALA A 81 13.40 9.31 13.04
N ASN A 82 12.95 10.31 13.80
CA ASN A 82 11.69 10.29 14.53
C ASN A 82 10.48 10.19 13.59
N LYS A 83 10.46 10.98 12.50
CA LYS A 83 9.41 10.89 11.47
C LYS A 83 9.38 9.52 10.81
N SER A 84 10.55 8.97 10.46
CA SER A 84 10.67 7.64 9.87
C SER A 84 10.16 6.55 10.82
N GLN A 85 10.44 6.66 12.12
CA GLN A 85 9.89 5.74 13.11
C GLN A 85 8.36 5.84 13.20
N LYS A 86 7.83 7.07 13.24
CA LYS A 86 6.38 7.28 13.31
C LYS A 86 5.65 6.75 12.09
N ILE A 87 6.25 6.84 10.89
CA ILE A 87 5.72 6.23 9.67
C ILE A 87 5.64 4.71 9.84
N ARG A 88 6.72 4.07 10.27
CA ARG A 88 6.74 2.60 10.52
C ARG A 88 5.68 2.17 11.54
N ASP A 89 5.53 2.93 12.63
CA ASP A 89 4.57 2.61 13.68
C ASP A 89 3.11 2.74 13.18
N LEU A 90 2.85 3.75 12.35
CA LEU A 90 1.55 3.95 11.70
C LEU A 90 1.24 2.84 10.68
N GLU A 91 2.22 2.46 9.86
CA GLU A 91 2.09 1.34 8.91
C GLU A 91 1.81 0.03 9.62
N SER A 92 2.55 -0.26 10.70
CA SER A 92 2.32 -1.44 11.55
C SER A 92 0.92 -1.44 12.16
N SER A 93 0.51 -0.30 12.74
CA SER A 93 -0.82 -0.14 13.32
C SER A 93 -1.93 -0.31 12.28
N LEU A 94 -1.75 0.24 11.08
CA LEU A 94 -2.67 0.09 9.96
C LEU A 94 -2.77 -1.37 9.54
N ASN A 95 -1.64 -2.06 9.38
CA ASN A 95 -1.61 -3.48 9.01
C ASN A 95 -2.35 -4.34 10.04
N ASN A 96 -2.16 -4.07 11.33
CA ASN A 96 -2.88 -4.78 12.40
C ASN A 96 -4.40 -4.55 12.29
N VAL A 97 -4.84 -3.30 12.13
CA VAL A 97 -6.28 -2.98 11.98
C VAL A 97 -6.88 -3.65 10.72
N VAL A 98 -6.13 -3.66 9.61
CA VAL A 98 -6.58 -4.33 8.38
C VAL A 98 -6.70 -5.84 8.59
N ASN A 99 -5.71 -6.47 9.24
CA ASN A 99 -5.74 -7.89 9.55
C ASN A 99 -6.91 -8.25 10.46
N ASP A 100 -7.11 -7.52 11.57
CA ASP A 100 -8.22 -7.74 12.50
C ASP A 100 -9.59 -7.60 11.80
N THR A 101 -9.71 -6.60 10.92
CA THR A 101 -10.93 -6.39 10.12
C THR A 101 -11.18 -7.56 9.15
N ASN A 102 -10.13 -8.07 8.51
CA ASN A 102 -10.22 -9.22 7.61
C ASN A 102 -10.59 -10.51 8.36
N ASP A 103 -10.03 -10.74 9.55
CA ASP A 103 -10.33 -11.90 10.38
C ASP A 103 -11.78 -11.86 10.90
N LEU A 104 -12.25 -10.68 11.31
CA LEU A 104 -13.65 -10.49 11.70
C LEU A 104 -14.59 -10.75 10.52
N PHE A 105 -14.24 -10.23 9.34
CA PHE A 105 -15.02 -10.44 8.12
C PHE A 105 -15.05 -11.93 7.72
N LYS A 106 -13.93 -12.63 7.80
CA LYS A 106 -13.85 -14.08 7.56
C LYS A 106 -14.72 -14.86 8.54
N SER A 107 -14.70 -14.49 9.82
CA SER A 107 -15.57 -15.08 10.85
C SER A 107 -17.05 -14.89 10.50
N TYR A 108 -17.42 -13.72 9.96
CA TYR A 108 -18.77 -13.45 9.50
C TYR A 108 -19.20 -14.34 8.33
N LEU A 109 -18.32 -14.51 7.33
CA LEU A 109 -18.60 -15.42 6.22
C LEU A 109 -18.74 -16.89 6.71
N ARG A 110 -17.97 -17.30 7.72
CA ARG A 110 -18.10 -18.64 8.33
C ARG A 110 -19.44 -18.82 9.03
N LEU A 111 -19.94 -17.80 9.72
CA LEU A 111 -21.30 -17.82 10.28
C LEU A 111 -22.36 -17.96 9.17
N LEU A 112 -22.15 -17.31 8.02
CA LEU A 112 -23.05 -17.45 6.87
C LEU A 112 -23.08 -18.88 6.32
N ILE A 113 -21.92 -19.54 6.20
CA ILE A 113 -21.87 -20.96 5.81
C ILE A 113 -22.71 -21.83 6.76
N ARG A 114 -22.56 -21.63 8.07
CA ARG A 114 -23.33 -22.37 9.07
C ARG A 114 -24.82 -22.10 8.96
N ASN A 115 -25.22 -20.82 8.82
CA ASN A 115 -26.62 -20.43 8.69
C ASN A 115 -27.30 -20.94 7.41
N LEU A 116 -26.50 -21.13 6.35
CA LEU A 116 -26.94 -21.71 5.09
C LEU A 116 -26.89 -23.24 5.08
N ASN A 117 -26.41 -23.88 6.16
CA ASN A 117 -26.13 -25.32 6.23
C ASN A 117 -25.24 -25.81 5.09
N PHE A 118 -24.30 -24.96 4.66
CA PHE A 118 -23.32 -25.30 3.65
C PHE A 118 -22.31 -26.31 4.21
N SER A 119 -21.87 -27.21 3.34
CA SER A 119 -20.99 -28.32 3.68
C SER A 119 -19.64 -28.17 2.98
N HIS A 120 -18.88 -29.27 2.87
CA HIS A 120 -17.58 -29.32 2.20
C HIS A 120 -17.66 -29.17 0.67
N THR A 121 -18.86 -29.09 0.09
CA THR A 121 -19.06 -28.89 -1.36
C THR A 121 -19.34 -27.45 -1.74
N GLU A 122 -19.61 -26.58 -0.77
CA GLU A 122 -20.01 -25.19 -1.01
C GLU A 122 -18.91 -24.21 -0.61
N ARG A 123 -18.93 -23.04 -1.27
CA ARG A 123 -18.03 -21.94 -0.98
C ARG A 123 -18.77 -20.61 -1.10
N ILE A 124 -18.38 -19.64 -0.27
CA ILE A 124 -18.77 -18.24 -0.38
C ILE A 124 -17.51 -17.42 -0.64
N SER A 125 -17.53 -16.61 -1.68
CA SER A 125 -16.49 -15.60 -1.97
C SER A 125 -17.11 -14.21 -2.04
N MET A 126 -16.42 -13.21 -1.53
CA MET A 126 -16.82 -11.82 -1.66
C MET A 126 -15.75 -11.03 -2.40
N TYR A 127 -16.19 -10.28 -3.40
CA TYR A 127 -15.33 -9.43 -4.20
C TYR A 127 -15.78 -7.98 -4.11
N LYS A 128 -14.86 -7.06 -3.84
CA LYS A 128 -15.10 -5.61 -3.87
C LYS A 128 -14.62 -5.04 -5.20
N VAL A 129 -15.33 -4.04 -5.70
CA VAL A 129 -14.98 -3.38 -6.96
C VAL A 129 -14.01 -2.25 -6.71
N TYR A 130 -12.89 -2.28 -7.43
CA TYR A 130 -11.87 -1.23 -7.48
C TYR A 130 -11.41 -1.07 -8.93
N ASP A 131 -11.39 0.15 -9.45
CA ASP A 131 -10.92 0.49 -10.80
C ASP A 131 -11.43 -0.46 -11.90
N ASN A 132 -12.74 -0.72 -11.88
CA ASN A 132 -13.41 -1.60 -12.84
C ASN A 132 -12.90 -3.07 -12.81
N ARG A 133 -12.45 -3.52 -11.64
CA ARG A 133 -12.03 -4.90 -11.37
C ARG A 133 -12.64 -5.40 -10.07
N PHE A 134 -12.97 -6.68 -10.01
CA PHE A 134 -13.31 -7.38 -8.79
C PHE A 134 -12.01 -7.79 -8.08
N LYS A 135 -11.84 -7.40 -6.81
CA LYS A 135 -10.76 -7.89 -5.94
C LYS A 135 -11.34 -8.76 -4.83
N LEU A 136 -10.77 -9.95 -4.64
CA LEU A 136 -11.20 -10.86 -3.58
C LEU A 136 -10.90 -10.23 -2.21
N ILE A 137 -11.92 -10.06 -1.36
CA ILE A 137 -11.77 -9.52 0.01
C ILE A 137 -12.03 -10.57 1.09
N GLY A 138 -12.61 -11.71 0.71
CA GLY A 138 -12.76 -12.85 1.61
C GLY A 138 -13.37 -14.04 0.92
N ARG A 139 -13.01 -15.22 1.41
CA ARG A 139 -13.47 -16.51 0.91
C ARG A 139 -13.55 -17.47 2.08
N THR A 140 -14.58 -18.30 2.08
CA THR A 140 -14.73 -19.35 3.08
C THR A 140 -15.47 -20.56 2.53
N SER A 141 -15.16 -21.72 3.10
CA SER A 141 -15.71 -23.03 2.78
C SER A 141 -15.42 -23.94 3.97
N GLU A 142 -16.29 -24.92 4.26
CA GLU A 142 -15.99 -25.97 5.26
C GLU A 142 -14.83 -26.87 4.77
N ASN A 143 -14.62 -26.96 3.46
CA ASN A 143 -13.45 -27.60 2.87
C ASN A 143 -12.27 -26.62 2.75
N PRO A 144 -11.13 -26.85 3.45
CA PRO A 144 -9.97 -25.97 3.41
C PRO A 144 -9.37 -25.80 2.00
N ILE A 145 -9.47 -26.82 1.14
CA ILE A 145 -8.94 -26.76 -0.24
C ILE A 145 -9.75 -25.74 -1.07
N LEU A 146 -11.06 -25.67 -0.87
CA LEU A 146 -11.92 -24.72 -1.57
C LEU A 146 -11.82 -23.31 -0.98
N GLU A 147 -11.46 -23.19 0.31
CA GLU A 147 -11.21 -21.91 0.99
C GLU A 147 -9.95 -21.21 0.46
N GLN A 148 -8.97 -21.96 -0.07
CA GLN A 148 -7.74 -21.39 -0.63
C GLN A 148 -8.00 -20.34 -1.70
N GLU A 149 -7.16 -19.30 -1.69
CA GLU A 149 -7.23 -18.24 -2.68
C GLU A 149 -6.85 -18.76 -4.08
N GLY A 150 -7.57 -18.24 -5.06
CA GLY A 150 -7.34 -18.50 -6.47
C GLY A 150 -6.81 -17.24 -7.14
N ARG A 151 -7.36 -16.92 -8.31
CA ARG A 151 -7.14 -15.62 -8.95
C ARG A 151 -7.61 -14.50 -8.02
N LYS A 152 -6.73 -13.51 -7.80
CA LYS A 152 -6.96 -12.38 -6.88
C LYS A 152 -7.93 -11.36 -7.44
N ASP A 153 -7.95 -11.20 -8.76
CA ASP A 153 -8.77 -10.21 -9.43
C ASP A 153 -9.38 -10.66 -10.76
N TYR A 154 -10.50 -10.02 -11.14
CA TYR A 154 -11.21 -10.26 -12.39
C TYR A 154 -11.65 -8.92 -13.00
N PRO A 155 -11.65 -8.77 -14.33
CA PRO A 155 -12.34 -7.67 -15.01
C PRO A 155 -13.83 -7.61 -14.61
N ILE A 156 -14.41 -6.41 -14.60
CA ILE A 156 -15.80 -6.20 -14.15
C ILE A 156 -16.86 -6.96 -14.97
N ASP A 157 -16.53 -7.30 -16.21
CA ASP A 157 -17.42 -7.87 -17.23
C ASP A 157 -17.16 -9.35 -17.50
N GLU A 158 -16.19 -9.96 -16.81
CA GLU A 158 -15.80 -11.35 -17.03
C GLU A 158 -16.71 -12.33 -16.25
N GLY A 159 -17.17 -13.37 -16.94
CA GLY A 159 -17.80 -14.55 -16.32
C GLY A 159 -19.15 -14.30 -15.63
N PHE A 160 -19.52 -15.25 -14.76
CA PHE A 160 -20.78 -15.17 -14.01
C PHE A 160 -20.79 -14.03 -12.99
N ILE A 161 -19.62 -13.67 -12.46
CA ILE A 161 -19.46 -12.56 -11.54
C ILE A 161 -19.79 -11.22 -12.21
N GLY A 162 -19.30 -10.99 -13.44
CA GLY A 162 -19.64 -9.80 -14.23
C GLY A 162 -21.11 -9.78 -14.64
N LYS A 163 -21.70 -10.94 -14.97
CA LYS A 163 -23.13 -11.04 -15.26
C LYS A 163 -24.01 -10.65 -14.06
N GLY A 164 -23.75 -11.23 -12.88
CA GLY A 164 -24.48 -10.87 -11.66
C GLY A 164 -24.23 -9.42 -11.23
N TRP A 165 -23.05 -8.87 -11.54
CA TRP A 165 -22.80 -7.45 -11.36
C TRP A 165 -23.65 -6.58 -12.27
N ALA A 166 -23.81 -6.91 -13.55
CA ALA A 166 -24.65 -6.14 -14.46
C ALA A 166 -26.16 -6.24 -14.09
N GLU A 167 -26.62 -7.45 -13.81
CA GLU A 167 -28.05 -7.80 -13.68
C GLU A 167 -28.60 -7.64 -12.25
N ARG A 168 -27.79 -7.19 -11.28
CA ARG A 168 -28.01 -7.22 -9.80
C ARG A 168 -27.83 -8.58 -9.16
N ASP A 169 -28.26 -9.64 -9.80
CA ASP A 169 -27.99 -10.99 -9.38
C ASP A 169 -27.96 -11.94 -10.58
N PHE A 170 -27.38 -13.13 -10.39
CA PHE A 170 -27.36 -14.18 -11.40
C PHE A 170 -27.37 -15.54 -10.72
N PHE A 171 -28.20 -16.47 -11.20
CA PHE A 171 -28.32 -17.82 -10.63
C PHE A 171 -28.34 -18.89 -11.71
N ILE A 172 -27.59 -19.97 -11.48
CA ILE A 172 -27.61 -21.19 -12.28
C ILE A 172 -27.31 -22.39 -11.38
N ASP A 173 -28.06 -23.48 -11.52
CA ASP A 173 -27.93 -24.66 -10.67
C ASP A 173 -27.87 -25.98 -11.47
N ASP A 174 -27.77 -25.89 -12.79
CA ASP A 174 -27.90 -27.00 -13.72
C ASP A 174 -26.65 -27.23 -14.59
N LEU A 175 -25.48 -26.76 -14.14
CA LEU A 175 -24.27 -27.01 -14.90
C LEU A 175 -23.95 -28.52 -14.94
N PRO A 176 -23.55 -29.06 -16.11
CA PRO A 176 -23.22 -30.47 -16.28
C PRO A 176 -22.07 -30.94 -15.38
N ASP A 177 -21.78 -32.24 -15.42
CA ASP A 177 -20.57 -32.76 -14.79
C ASP A 177 -19.31 -32.14 -15.44
N PRO A 178 -18.38 -31.56 -14.66
CA PRO A 178 -17.14 -30.96 -15.16
C PRO A 178 -16.22 -31.86 -15.98
N SER A 179 -16.32 -33.18 -15.80
CA SER A 179 -15.60 -34.17 -16.61
C SER A 179 -16.13 -34.26 -18.05
N ASN A 180 -17.34 -33.76 -18.31
CA ASN A 180 -17.97 -33.78 -19.63
C ASN A 180 -17.68 -32.49 -20.41
N LYS A 181 -17.44 -32.63 -21.72
CA LYS A 181 -17.32 -31.48 -22.65
C LYS A 181 -18.55 -30.55 -22.61
N SER A 182 -19.72 -31.08 -22.27
CA SER A 182 -20.96 -30.30 -22.11
C SER A 182 -20.86 -29.22 -21.03
N TYR A 183 -20.02 -29.39 -20.01
CA TYR A 183 -19.79 -28.39 -18.97
C TYR A 183 -19.25 -27.08 -19.54
N TYR A 184 -18.17 -27.15 -20.32
CA TYR A 184 -17.63 -25.98 -21.00
C TYR A 184 -18.65 -25.36 -21.94
N ASN A 185 -19.35 -26.17 -22.74
CA ASN A 185 -20.33 -25.67 -23.69
C ASN A 185 -21.47 -24.91 -22.98
N ARG A 186 -21.91 -25.39 -21.81
CA ARG A 186 -22.93 -24.73 -20.98
C ARG A 186 -22.41 -23.43 -20.37
N ILE A 187 -21.17 -23.39 -19.89
CA ILE A 187 -20.58 -22.14 -19.38
C ILE A 187 -20.47 -21.12 -20.52
N ASN A 188 -19.91 -21.56 -21.65
CA ASN A 188 -19.61 -20.69 -22.79
C ASN A 188 -20.88 -20.16 -23.48
N SER A 189 -22.00 -20.88 -23.39
CA SER A 189 -23.29 -20.38 -23.90
C SER A 189 -23.90 -19.25 -23.04
N ILE A 190 -23.41 -19.08 -21.81
CA ILE A 190 -23.91 -18.06 -20.87
C ILE A 190 -22.95 -16.88 -20.80
N SER A 191 -21.64 -17.15 -20.76
CA SER A 191 -20.58 -16.15 -20.71
C SER A 191 -19.40 -16.65 -21.53
N ASN A 192 -18.88 -15.82 -22.43
CA ASN A 192 -17.79 -16.18 -23.34
C ASN A 192 -16.46 -16.24 -22.58
N ILE A 193 -16.23 -17.35 -21.89
CA ILE A 193 -15.01 -17.61 -21.12
C ILE A 193 -14.10 -18.54 -21.93
N PRO A 194 -12.83 -18.19 -22.15
CA PRO A 194 -11.90 -19.07 -22.86
C PRO A 194 -11.82 -20.45 -22.21
N ARG A 195 -11.80 -21.52 -23.02
CA ARG A 195 -11.70 -22.91 -22.53
C ARG A 195 -10.58 -23.12 -21.53
N GLN A 196 -9.40 -22.56 -21.79
CA GLN A 196 -8.25 -22.64 -20.90
C GLN A 196 -8.55 -22.06 -19.51
N VAL A 197 -9.29 -20.95 -19.44
CA VAL A 197 -9.69 -20.34 -18.16
C VAL A 197 -10.64 -21.29 -17.44
N VAL A 198 -11.67 -21.80 -18.11
CA VAL A 198 -12.63 -22.77 -17.53
C VAL A 198 -11.90 -24.01 -17.02
N ASP A 199 -10.97 -24.56 -17.82
CA ASP A 199 -10.18 -25.75 -17.50
C ASP A 199 -9.26 -25.53 -16.28
N ASN A 200 -8.77 -24.30 -16.07
CA ASN A 200 -7.93 -23.92 -14.92
C ASN A 200 -8.71 -23.51 -13.66
N ILE A 201 -10.05 -23.42 -13.69
CA ILE A 201 -10.84 -23.15 -12.48
C ILE A 201 -10.65 -24.31 -11.48
N LYS A 202 -10.11 -23.99 -10.29
CA LYS A 202 -9.88 -24.96 -9.21
C LYS A 202 -11.16 -25.62 -8.70
N MET A 203 -12.21 -24.83 -8.46
CA MET A 203 -13.52 -25.33 -8.03
C MET A 203 -14.45 -25.42 -9.23
N LYS A 204 -14.68 -26.64 -9.72
CA LYS A 204 -15.60 -26.88 -10.84
C LYS A 204 -17.05 -26.87 -10.37
N SER A 205 -17.52 -25.69 -10.00
CA SER A 205 -18.84 -25.52 -9.40
C SER A 205 -19.94 -25.82 -10.41
N ARG A 206 -20.99 -26.50 -9.96
CA ARG A 206 -22.15 -26.84 -10.75
C ARG A 206 -23.39 -26.00 -10.43
N THR A 207 -23.35 -25.29 -9.30
CA THR A 207 -24.32 -24.28 -8.90
C THR A 207 -23.59 -22.97 -8.58
N TYR A 208 -24.10 -21.86 -9.09
CA TYR A 208 -23.64 -20.50 -8.83
C TYR A 208 -24.81 -19.60 -8.44
N PHE A 209 -24.62 -18.78 -7.41
CA PHE A 209 -25.42 -17.59 -7.17
C PHE A 209 -24.51 -16.39 -6.98
N VAL A 210 -24.68 -15.36 -7.80
CA VAL A 210 -23.98 -14.08 -7.67
C VAL A 210 -24.98 -13.04 -7.21
N TYR A 211 -24.67 -12.33 -6.14
CA TYR A 211 -25.54 -11.32 -5.54
C TYR A 211 -24.79 -10.01 -5.35
N ARG A 212 -25.25 -8.94 -6.02
CA ARG A 212 -24.65 -7.62 -5.93
C ARG A 212 -25.01 -6.93 -4.61
N ILE A 213 -23.99 -6.43 -3.93
CA ILE A 213 -24.11 -5.61 -2.73
C ILE A 213 -23.94 -4.14 -3.13
N ASN A 214 -24.97 -3.36 -2.82
CA ASN A 214 -24.93 -1.92 -2.94
C ASN A 214 -24.53 -1.30 -1.59
N GLY A 215 -23.82 -0.18 -1.67
CA GLY A 215 -23.44 0.66 -0.55
C GLY A 215 -24.62 1.40 0.07
N TYR A 216 -24.35 2.18 1.10
CA TYR A 216 -25.37 3.02 1.75
C TYR A 216 -25.92 4.10 0.81
N ASP A 217 -25.09 4.56 -0.14
CA ASP A 217 -25.44 5.51 -1.20
C ASP A 217 -26.26 4.85 -2.34
N GLY A 218 -26.55 3.55 -2.25
CA GLY A 218 -27.25 2.79 -3.28
C GLY A 218 -26.41 2.44 -4.51
N SER A 219 -25.16 2.92 -4.59
CA SER A 219 -24.23 2.55 -5.66
C SER A 219 -23.71 1.12 -5.45
N PRO A 220 -23.43 0.36 -6.52
CA PRO A 220 -22.92 -1.00 -6.38
C PRO A 220 -21.46 -0.97 -5.91
N LYS A 221 -21.12 -1.79 -4.90
CA LYS A 221 -19.78 -1.79 -4.29
C LYS A 221 -19.08 -3.16 -4.31
N ALA A 222 -19.84 -4.24 -4.23
CA ALA A 222 -19.31 -5.59 -4.16
C ALA A 222 -20.27 -6.64 -4.71
N VAL A 223 -19.79 -7.88 -4.78
CA VAL A 223 -20.57 -9.07 -5.12
C VAL A 223 -20.25 -10.21 -4.16
N LEU A 224 -21.29 -10.91 -3.72
CA LEU A 224 -21.17 -12.22 -3.08
C LEU A 224 -21.37 -13.29 -4.14
N VAL A 225 -20.50 -14.29 -4.14
CA VAL A 225 -20.53 -15.44 -5.04
C VAL A 225 -20.64 -16.68 -4.18
N PHE A 226 -21.77 -17.37 -4.29
CA PHE A 226 -22.03 -18.66 -3.70
C PHE A 226 -21.84 -19.72 -4.77
N GLU A 227 -21.12 -20.78 -4.43
CA GLU A 227 -20.76 -21.85 -5.36
C GLU A 227 -20.97 -23.20 -4.70
N SER A 228 -21.39 -24.21 -5.46
CA SER A 228 -21.41 -25.61 -5.01
C SER A 228 -20.83 -26.52 -6.09
N LEU A 229 -20.08 -27.56 -5.69
CA LEU A 229 -19.65 -28.64 -6.58
C LEU A 229 -20.82 -29.50 -7.09
N LYS A 230 -21.99 -29.41 -6.45
CA LYS A 230 -23.19 -30.18 -6.82
C LYS A 230 -24.12 -29.35 -7.70
N GLU A 231 -24.83 -30.02 -8.60
CA GLU A 231 -26.03 -29.45 -9.20
C GLU A 231 -27.10 -29.26 -8.12
N LYS A 232 -27.93 -28.23 -8.25
CA LYS A 232 -29.00 -27.90 -7.29
C LYS A 232 -28.50 -27.87 -5.84
N GLY A 233 -27.26 -27.43 -5.63
CA GLY A 233 -26.61 -27.45 -4.32
C GLY A 233 -27.30 -26.53 -3.30
N PHE A 234 -27.97 -25.49 -3.78
CA PHE A 234 -28.79 -24.58 -2.98
C PHE A 234 -29.83 -23.87 -3.86
N LYS A 235 -30.81 -23.22 -3.23
CA LYS A 235 -31.81 -22.38 -3.90
C LYS A 235 -31.50 -20.90 -3.67
N LYS A 236 -31.60 -20.09 -4.72
CA LYS A 236 -31.46 -18.62 -4.67
C LYS A 236 -32.31 -17.99 -3.56
N ASP A 237 -33.59 -18.34 -3.49
CA ASP A 237 -34.54 -17.71 -2.55
C ASP A 237 -34.18 -17.97 -1.10
N PHE A 238 -33.69 -19.17 -0.79
CA PHE A 238 -33.21 -19.52 0.55
C PHE A 238 -31.98 -18.68 0.94
N ILE A 239 -31.04 -18.46 0.02
CA ILE A 239 -29.89 -17.58 0.28
C ILE A 239 -30.36 -16.15 0.50
N ILE A 240 -31.24 -15.63 -0.35
CA ILE A 240 -31.77 -14.27 -0.21
C ILE A 240 -32.47 -14.07 1.14
N GLU A 241 -33.26 -15.05 1.58
CA GLU A 241 -33.92 -15.04 2.88
C GLU A 241 -32.90 -14.91 4.01
N LYS A 242 -31.88 -15.79 4.04
CA LYS A 242 -30.82 -15.76 5.06
C LYS A 242 -29.96 -14.50 4.99
N LEU A 243 -29.80 -13.92 3.81
CA LEU A 243 -29.06 -12.67 3.63
C LEU A 243 -29.77 -11.45 4.23
N LYS A 244 -31.10 -11.46 4.40
CA LYS A 244 -31.83 -10.31 4.97
C LYS A 244 -31.33 -9.96 6.37
N ASP A 245 -31.08 -10.98 7.19
CA ASP A 245 -30.68 -10.82 8.59
C ASP A 245 -29.23 -10.34 8.72
N VAL A 246 -28.42 -10.54 7.68
CA VAL A 246 -26.97 -10.29 7.69
C VAL A 246 -26.52 -9.19 6.73
N LYS A 247 -27.46 -8.55 6.04
CA LYS A 247 -27.16 -7.59 4.97
C LYS A 247 -26.40 -6.36 5.47
N GLN A 248 -26.81 -5.80 6.60
CA GLN A 248 -26.23 -4.54 7.11
C GLN A 248 -24.75 -4.68 7.49
N PRO A 249 -24.33 -5.71 8.25
CA PRO A 249 -22.91 -5.93 8.50
C PRO A 249 -22.10 -6.12 7.21
N LEU A 250 -22.60 -6.84 6.22
CA LEU A 250 -21.91 -7.03 4.93
C LEU A 250 -21.69 -5.71 4.18
N ILE A 251 -22.70 -4.83 4.16
CA ILE A 251 -22.57 -3.48 3.56
C ILE A 251 -21.53 -2.68 4.34
N MET A 252 -21.59 -2.69 5.68
CA MET A 252 -20.62 -2.02 6.53
C MET A 252 -19.19 -2.48 6.24
N PHE A 253 -18.94 -3.79 6.18
CA PHE A 253 -17.63 -4.33 5.84
C PHE A 253 -17.19 -3.90 4.44
N THR A 254 -18.08 -3.91 3.46
CA THR A 254 -17.75 -3.47 2.10
C THR A 254 -17.28 -2.02 2.06
N GLU A 255 -17.97 -1.13 2.78
CA GLU A 255 -17.69 0.31 2.80
C GLU A 255 -16.42 0.64 3.62
N LYS A 256 -16.18 -0.10 4.71
CA LYS A 256 -15.07 0.16 5.63
C LYS A 256 -13.78 -0.59 5.26
N ASN A 257 -13.88 -1.71 4.55
CA ASN A 257 -12.71 -2.48 4.11
C ASN A 257 -12.07 -1.81 2.88
N ASN A 258 -11.28 -0.76 3.14
CA ASN A 258 -10.40 -0.10 2.17
C ASN A 258 -8.95 -0.61 2.25
N GLY A 259 -8.68 -1.58 3.14
CA GLY A 259 -7.33 -2.09 3.41
C GLY A 259 -6.62 -2.65 2.18
N VAL A 260 -7.38 -3.25 1.25
CA VAL A 260 -6.84 -3.78 -0.02
C VAL A 260 -6.20 -2.68 -0.89
N VAL A 261 -6.72 -1.45 -0.86
CA VAL A 261 -6.14 -0.31 -1.61
C VAL A 261 -4.95 0.30 -0.86
N ALA A 262 -5.01 0.35 0.47
CA ALA A 262 -3.93 0.92 1.29
C ALA A 262 -2.64 0.09 1.17
N ILE A 263 -2.74 -1.24 1.15
CA ILE A 263 -1.56 -2.12 1.07
C ILE A 263 -0.91 -2.06 -0.32
N GLU A 264 -1.68 -2.06 -1.41
CA GLU A 264 -1.12 -1.99 -2.77
C GLU A 264 -0.47 -0.64 -3.10
N ASN A 265 -0.99 0.46 -2.55
CA ASN A 265 -0.37 1.77 -2.73
C ASN A 265 0.94 1.92 -1.93
N ASN A 266 1.08 1.23 -0.80
CA ASN A 266 2.30 1.28 0.01
C ASN A 266 3.44 0.38 -0.52
N VAL A 267 3.14 -0.61 -1.36
CA VAL A 267 4.18 -1.45 -2.01
C VAL A 267 4.81 -0.76 -3.23
N ASN A 268 4.20 0.32 -3.73
CA ASN A 268 4.64 1.07 -4.91
C ASN A 268 5.31 2.42 -4.59
N ILE A 269 5.77 2.64 -3.34
CA ILE A 269 6.56 3.82 -2.93
C ILE A 269 7.98 3.36 -2.56
#